data_AF-R9JJY4-F1
#
_entry.id   AF-R9JJY4-F1
#
_cell.length_a   1.000
_cell.length_b   1.000
_cell.length_c   1.000
_cell.angle_alpha   90.00
_cell.angle_beta   90.00
_cell.angle_gamma   90.00
#
_symmetry.space_group_name_H-M   'P 1'
#
loop_
_entity.id
_entity.type
_entity.pdbx_description
1 polymer ?
#
loop_
_entity_poly.entity_id
_entity_poly.type
_entity_poly.pdbx_seq_one_letter_code
_entity_poly.pdbx_strand_id
1 'polypeptide(L)'
;RQKKLASFLLGMEGKEITVANVRPVLFGNRENDLSFVTDAIFYVMTENQATVCPNVPYRLLEYITSGLRSTVDSEKLLYSRKRVYFPIPKLYMV
;
A
#
# COMPACT_ATOMS: atom_id res chain seq x y z
N ARG A 1 9.01 13.76 1.58
CA ARG A 1 8.77 13.29 2.97
C ARG A 1 8.59 11.77 3.01
N GLN A 2 7.59 11.22 2.31
CA GLN A 2 7.30 9.78 2.26
C GLN A 2 8.48 8.87 1.82
N LYS A 3 9.21 9.20 0.74
CA LYS A 3 10.40 8.42 0.34
C LYS A 3 11.52 8.39 1.40
N LYS A 4 11.69 9.47 2.18
CA LYS A 4 12.67 9.52 3.28
C LYS A 4 12.25 8.63 4.45
N LEU A 5 10.95 8.57 4.76
CA LEU A 5 10.41 7.67 5.78
C LEU A 5 10.55 6.21 5.36
N ALA A 6 10.19 5.88 4.12
CA ALA A 6 10.37 4.53 3.57
C ALA A 6 11.85 4.09 3.58
N SER A 7 12.75 4.99 3.14
CA SER A 7 14.20 4.77 3.19
C SER A 7 14.70 4.54 4.62
N PHE A 8 14.23 5.33 5.58
CA PHE A 8 14.57 5.17 7.01
C PHE A 8 14.07 3.84 7.59
N LEU A 9 12.83 3.47 7.34
CA LEU A 9 12.21 2.26 7.92
C LEU A 9 12.75 0.96 7.31
N LEU A 10 13.14 0.99 6.02
CA LEU A 10 13.56 -0.21 5.29
C LEU A 10 15.07 -0.29 5.03
N GLY A 11 15.84 0.77 5.34
CA GLY A 11 17.26 0.83 5.04
C GLY A 11 17.60 0.89 3.54
N MET A 12 16.65 1.32 2.70
CA MET A 12 16.78 1.33 1.23
C MET A 12 17.13 2.72 0.70
N GLU A 13 17.88 2.80 -0.41
CA GLU A 13 18.15 4.09 -1.05
C GLU A 13 16.90 4.61 -1.78
N GLY A 14 16.58 5.91 -1.62
CA GLY A 14 15.34 6.49 -2.15
C GLY A 14 15.13 6.42 -3.67
N LYS A 15 16.17 6.04 -4.43
CA LYS A 15 16.14 5.82 -5.88
C LYS A 15 15.41 4.52 -6.28
N GLU A 16 15.31 3.55 -5.37
CA GLU A 16 14.67 2.23 -5.59
C GLU A 16 13.18 2.24 -5.23
N ILE A 17 12.66 3.39 -4.78
CA ILE A 17 11.31 3.55 -4.26
C ILE A 17 10.41 4.19 -5.31
N THR A 18 9.49 3.39 -5.86
CA THR A 18 8.39 3.88 -6.70
C THR A 18 7.18 4.13 -5.80
N VAL A 19 6.82 5.41 -5.63
CA VAL A 19 5.64 5.81 -4.85
C VAL A 19 4.46 5.89 -5.80
N ALA A 20 3.43 5.09 -5.52
CA ALA A 20 2.14 5.21 -6.18
C ALA A 20 1.19 5.93 -5.23
N ASN A 21 0.67 7.09 -5.63
CA ASN A 21 -0.42 7.71 -4.90
C ASN A 21 -1.68 6.87 -5.17
N VAL A 22 -2.14 6.12 -4.16
CA VAL A 22 -3.48 5.54 -4.21
C VAL A 22 -4.44 6.72 -4.29
N ARG A 23 -5.19 6.84 -5.40
CA ARG A 23 -6.11 7.95 -5.59
C ARG A 23 -7.02 8.07 -4.36
N PRO A 24 -7.36 9.28 -3.89
CA PRO A 24 -8.00 9.51 -2.59
C PRO A 24 -9.43 8.94 -2.48
N VAL A 25 -9.93 8.31 -3.55
CA VAL A 25 -11.32 7.86 -3.71
C VAL A 25 -11.72 6.86 -2.61
N LEU A 26 -10.76 6.13 -2.01
CA LEU A 26 -11.03 5.22 -0.89
C LEU A 26 -10.63 5.77 0.49
N PHE A 27 -9.78 6.80 0.57
CA PHE A 27 -9.16 7.20 1.85
C PHE A 27 -9.32 8.68 2.24
N GLY A 28 -9.92 9.52 1.39
CA GLY A 28 -10.05 10.96 1.66
C GLY A 28 -8.70 11.64 1.91
N ASN A 29 -8.70 12.81 2.57
CA ASN A 29 -7.51 13.59 2.93
C ASN A 29 -6.63 12.95 4.05
N ARG A 30 -6.48 11.62 4.07
CA ARG A 30 -5.62 10.94 5.05
C ARG A 30 -4.19 10.87 4.53
N GLU A 31 -3.46 11.97 4.68
CA GLU A 31 -2.03 12.09 4.32
C GLU A 31 -1.10 11.15 5.13
N ASN A 32 -1.63 10.49 6.17
CA ASN A 32 -0.86 9.73 7.15
C ASN A 32 -0.61 8.25 6.77
N ASP A 33 -1.20 7.78 5.68
CA ASP A 33 -0.99 6.41 5.20
C ASP A 33 0.00 6.42 4.03
N LEU A 34 1.04 5.59 4.10
CA LEU A 34 2.09 5.48 3.08
C LEU A 34 2.05 4.09 2.45
N SER A 35 1.96 4.02 1.12
CA SER A 35 2.17 2.78 0.39
C SER A 35 3.11 2.95 -0.80
N PHE A 36 3.88 1.91 -1.10
CA PHE A 36 4.85 1.90 -2.21
C PHE A 36 5.25 0.47 -2.60
N VAL A 37 5.80 0.31 -3.81
CA VAL A 37 6.33 -0.96 -4.31
C VAL A 37 7.84 -0.84 -4.49
N THR A 38 8.58 -1.85 -4.02
CA THR A 38 10.02 -2.02 -4.28
C THR A 38 10.39 -3.51 -4.14
N ASP A 39 11.31 -4.01 -4.96
CA ASP A 39 11.72 -5.43 -5.00
C ASP A 39 10.56 -6.45 -5.03
N ALA A 40 9.51 -6.16 -5.79
CA ALA A 40 8.27 -6.96 -5.84
C ALA A 40 7.57 -7.13 -4.47
N ILE A 41 7.82 -6.24 -3.53
CA ILE A 41 7.14 -6.14 -2.24
C ILE A 41 6.29 -4.86 -2.25
N PHE A 42 5.02 -5.00 -1.88
CA PHE A 42 4.11 -3.88 -1.70
C PHE A 42 3.99 -3.56 -0.21
N TYR A 43 4.50 -2.41 0.18
CA TYR A 43 4.48 -1.93 1.54
C TYR A 43 3.24 -1.08 1.78
N VAL A 44 2.52 -1.37 2.87
CA VAL A 44 1.44 -0.55 3.39
C VAL A 44 1.78 -0.20 4.84
N MET A 45 1.93 1.09 5.10
CA MET A 45 2.25 1.65 6.41
C MET A 45 1.11 2.57 6.83
N THR A 46 0.48 2.26 7.95
CA THR A 46 -0.63 3.05 8.49
C THR A 46 -0.29 3.50 9.91
N GLU A 47 -0.47 4.78 10.21
CA GLU A 47 -0.31 5.28 11.58
C GLU A 47 -1.46 4.78 12.48
N ASN A 48 -1.11 4.24 13.63
CA ASN A 48 -2.06 3.91 14.68
C ASN A 48 -2.76 5.20 15.14
N GLN A 49 -4.08 5.16 15.15
CA GLN A 49 -4.87 6.33 15.53
C GLN A 49 -4.85 6.47 17.05
N ALA A 50 -4.91 7.71 17.56
CA ALA A 50 -4.94 7.97 19.01
C ALA A 50 -6.13 7.28 19.72
N THR A 51 -7.20 6.98 18.97
CA THR A 51 -8.36 6.24 19.45
C THR A 51 -8.31 4.80 18.95
N VAL A 52 -8.45 3.84 19.87
CA VAL A 52 -8.56 2.41 19.55
C VAL A 52 -9.76 2.18 18.62
N CYS A 53 -9.50 1.59 17.46
CA CYS A 53 -10.52 1.26 16.47
C CYS A 53 -10.55 -0.26 16.26
N PRO A 54 -11.63 -0.97 16.63
CA PRO A 54 -11.72 -2.42 16.44
C PRO A 54 -11.78 -2.82 14.96
N ASN A 55 -12.08 -1.88 14.07
CA ASN A 55 -12.20 -2.10 12.63
C ASN A 55 -10.87 -1.95 11.87
N VAL A 56 -9.75 -1.79 12.57
CA VAL A 56 -8.40 -1.73 11.96
C VAL A 56 -8.12 -2.92 11.04
N PRO A 57 -8.41 -4.19 11.42
CA PRO A 57 -8.16 -5.32 10.53
C PRO A 57 -8.87 -5.22 9.19
N TYR A 58 -10.14 -4.77 9.18
CA TYR A 58 -10.89 -4.55 7.95
C TYR A 58 -10.26 -3.44 7.09
N ARG A 59 -9.86 -2.33 7.72
CA ARG A 59 -9.15 -1.24 7.01
C ARG A 59 -7.86 -1.73 6.36
N LEU A 60 -7.07 -2.54 7.08
CA LEU A 60 -5.84 -3.15 6.55
C LEU A 60 -6.12 -3.99 5.30
N LEU A 61 -7.20 -4.79 5.29
CA LEU A 61 -7.61 -5.55 4.10
C LEU A 61 -7.96 -4.62 2.93
N GLU A 62 -8.75 -3.57 3.16
CA GLU A 62 -9.09 -2.57 2.15
C GLU A 62 -7.85 -1.87 1.55
N TYR A 63 -6.85 -1.54 2.38
CA TYR A 63 -5.60 -0.97 1.88
C TYR A 63 -4.84 -1.94 0.96
N ILE A 64 -4.76 -3.22 1.33
CA ILE A 64 -4.07 -4.24 0.51
C ILE A 64 -4.79 -4.43 -0.81
N THR A 65 -6.11 -4.67 -0.79
CA THR A 65 -6.88 -4.96 -2.00
C THR A 65 -6.81 -3.80 -2.98
N SER A 66 -6.94 -2.58 -2.48
CA SER A 66 -6.84 -1.35 -3.28
C SER A 66 -5.45 -1.15 -3.87
N GLY A 67 -4.42 -1.36 -3.06
CA GLY A 67 -3.03 -1.26 -3.47
C GLY A 67 -2.67 -2.27 -4.55
N LEU A 68 -2.98 -3.55 -4.33
CA LEU A 68 -2.77 -4.61 -5.32
C LEU A 68 -3.59 -4.38 -6.59
N ARG A 69 -4.84 -3.89 -6.49
CA ARG A 69 -5.65 -3.53 -7.66
C ARG A 69 -4.97 -2.45 -8.51
N SER A 70 -4.25 -1.52 -7.89
CA SER A 70 -3.53 -0.45 -8.60
C SER A 70 -2.32 -0.95 -9.40
N THR A 71 -1.80 -2.15 -9.11
CA THR A 71 -0.68 -2.76 -9.84
C THR A 71 -1.13 -3.57 -11.06
N VAL A 72 -2.42 -3.52 -11.43
CA VAL A 72 -2.99 -4.30 -12.52
C VAL A 72 -3.63 -3.37 -13.56
N ASP A 73 -3.21 -3.53 -14.82
CA ASP A 73 -3.59 -2.65 -15.93
C ASP A 73 -5.10 -2.52 -16.15
N SER A 74 -5.86 -3.61 -15.91
CA SER A 74 -7.32 -3.58 -16.04
C SER A 74 -8.00 -4.58 -15.13
N GLU A 75 -9.22 -4.24 -14.72
CA GLU A 75 -10.08 -5.10 -13.90
C GLU A 75 -10.43 -6.41 -14.59
N LYS A 76 -10.58 -6.38 -15.93
CA LYS A 76 -10.88 -7.57 -16.73
C LYS A 76 -9.83 -8.68 -16.52
N LEU A 77 -8.57 -8.33 -16.26
CA LEU A 77 -7.52 -9.31 -16.02
C LEU A 77 -7.75 -10.09 -14.72
N LEU A 78 -8.27 -9.44 -13.68
CA LEU A 78 -8.55 -10.06 -12.37
C LEU A 78 -9.64 -11.11 -12.44
N TYR A 79 -10.61 -10.93 -13.34
CA TYR A 79 -11.73 -11.85 -13.55
C TYR A 79 -11.52 -12.78 -14.75
N SER A 80 -10.31 -12.79 -15.32
CA SER A 80 -9.96 -13.66 -16.44
C SER A 80 -9.37 -14.99 -15.97
N ARG A 81 -9.20 -15.94 -16.89
CA ARG A 81 -8.46 -17.20 -16.63
C ARG A 81 -6.94 -16.99 -16.59
N LYS A 82 -6.43 -15.82 -16.98
CA LYS A 82 -4.99 -15.53 -16.99
C LYS A 82 -4.53 -15.25 -15.56
N ARG A 83 -3.50 -15.98 -15.11
CA ARG A 83 -2.87 -15.74 -13.80
C ARG A 83 -2.29 -14.32 -13.74
N VAL A 84 -2.64 -13.58 -12.69
CA VAL A 84 -2.05 -12.28 -12.35
C VAL A 84 -1.03 -12.51 -11.24
N TYR A 85 0.18 -11.99 -11.43
CA TYR A 85 1.22 -11.98 -10.40
C TYR A 85 1.15 -10.67 -9.63
N PHE A 86 1.13 -10.78 -8.31
CA PHE A 86 1.10 -9.62 -7.42
C PHE A 86 2.42 -9.52 -6.66
N PRO A 87 2.84 -8.29 -6.31
CA PRO A 87 3.88 -8.11 -5.31
C PRO A 87 3.42 -8.68 -3.95
N ILE A 88 4.38 -9.10 -3.13
CA ILE A 88 4.10 -9.63 -1.78
C ILE A 88 3.66 -8.46 -0.89
N PRO A 89 2.44 -8.48 -0.31
CA PRO A 89 2.03 -7.42 0.60
C PRO A 89 2.73 -7.54 1.96
N LYS A 90 3.29 -6.44 2.45
CA LYS A 90 3.77 -6.31 3.83
C LYS A 90 3.07 -5.14 4.52
N LEU A 91 2.46 -5.42 5.65
CA LEU A 91 1.68 -4.47 6.42
C LEU A 91 2.39 -4.09 7.69
N TYR A 92 2.43 -2.79 7.94
CA TYR A 92 2.97 -2.21 9.16
C TYR A 92 1.95 -1.23 9.72
N MET A 93 1.61 -1.43 10.99
CA MET A 93 0.91 -0.44 11.78
C MET A 93 1.94 0.17 12.73
N VAL A 94 2.08 1.49 12.68
CA VAL A 94 3.14 2.23 13.39
C VAL A 94 2.53 3.14 14.44
#